data_AF-A0A539DVZ8-F1
#
_entry.id   AF-A0A539DVZ8-F1
#
_cell.length_a   1.000
_cell.length_b   1.000
_cell.length_c   1.000
_cell.angle_alpha   90.00
_cell.angle_beta   90.00
_cell.angle_gamma   90.00
#
_symmetry.space_group_name_H-M   'P 1'
#
loop_
_entity.id
_entity.type
_entity.pdbx_description
1 polymer ?
#
loop_
_entity_poly.entity_id
_entity_poly.type
_entity_poly.pdbx_seq_one_letter_code
_entity_poly.pdbx_strand_id
1 'polypeptide(L)' 'MHKDYHNRGIGSALLRDALLRALQAATIAGVAALLVHALSEPAKRFYLSHGFVESPANPMTLCVMLATIK' A
#
# COMPACT_ATOMS: atom_id res chain seq x y z
N MET A 1 13.02 -1.33 -5.88
CA MET A 1 13.76 -2.49 -5.35
C MET A 1 14.81 -2.88 -6.35
N HIS A 2 16.04 -3.18 -5.91
CA HIS A 2 17.04 -3.77 -6.79
C HIS A 2 16.57 -5.18 -7.19
N LYS A 3 16.73 -5.58 -8.47
CA LYS A 3 16.15 -6.81 -9.04
C LYS A 3 16.49 -8.07 -8.23
N ASP A 4 17.65 -8.09 -7.59
CA ASP A 4 18.16 -9.24 -6.80
C ASP A 4 17.35 -9.54 -5.53
N TYR A 5 16.48 -8.62 -5.10
CA TYR A 5 15.71 -8.73 -3.86
C TYR A 5 14.20 -8.90 -4.09
N HIS A 6 13.77 -9.09 -5.34
CA HIS A 6 12.39 -9.44 -5.65
C HIS A 6 12.02 -10.81 -5.05
N ASN A 7 10.75 -10.99 -4.67
CA ASN A 7 10.18 -12.24 -4.14
C ASN A 7 10.74 -12.78 -2.82
N ARG A 8 11.55 -11.99 -2.09
CA ARG A 8 12.09 -12.35 -0.76
C ARG A 8 11.28 -11.79 0.43
N GLY A 9 10.03 -11.38 0.21
CA GLY A 9 9.18 -10.79 1.26
C GLY A 9 9.55 -9.36 1.68
N ILE A 10 10.64 -8.80 1.16
CA ILE A 10 11.10 -7.43 1.47
C ILE A 10 10.04 -6.40 1.05
N GLY A 11 9.32 -6.64 -0.05
CA GLY A 11 8.25 -5.75 -0.52
C GLY A 11 7.13 -5.61 0.51
N SER A 12 6.67 -6.73 1.05
CA SER A 12 5.66 -6.78 2.10
C SER A 12 6.16 -6.16 3.41
N ALA A 13 7.43 -6.37 3.77
CA ALA A 13 8.03 -5.77 4.97
C ALA A 13 8.09 -4.24 4.88
N LEU A 14 8.53 -3.70 3.73
CA LEU A 14 8.55 -2.25 3.50
C LEU A 14 7.15 -1.65 3.46
N LEU A 15 6.19 -2.34 2.83
CA LEU A 15 4.80 -1.87 2.81
C LEU A 15 4.22 -1.85 4.22
N ARG A 16 4.44 -2.89 5.02
CA ARG A 16 4.00 -2.93 6.42
C ARG A 16 4.61 -1.80 7.24
N ASP A 17 5.90 -1.54 7.09
CA ASP A 17 6.60 -0.44 7.76
C ASP A 17 6.03 0.93 7.35
N ALA A 18 5.77 1.14 6.05
CA ALA A 18 5.12 2.35 5.56
C ALA A 18 3.70 2.54 6.13
N LEU A 19 2.92 1.47 6.23
CA LEU A 19 1.58 1.49 6.82
C LEU A 19 1.61 1.83 8.32
N LEU A 20 2.55 1.27 9.08
CA LEU A 20 2.72 1.58 10.50
C LEU A 20 3.12 3.04 10.73
N ARG A 21 4.03 3.58 9.92
CA ARG A 21 4.37 5.01 9.97
C ARG A 21 3.18 5.91 9.61
N ALA A 22 2.42 5.54 8.59
CA ALA A 22 1.20 6.27 8.22
C ALA A 22 0.16 6.24 9.35
N LEU A 23 0.01 5.12 10.06
CA LEU A 23 -0.89 5.00 11.21
C LEU A 23 -0.45 5.86 12.39
N GLN A 24 0.85 5.93 12.68
CA GLN A 24 1.40 6.83 13.69
C GLN A 24 1.18 8.31 13.33
N ALA A 25 1.24 8.68 12.05
CA ALA A 25 0.88 10.03 11.61
C ALA A 25 -0.64 10.28 11.64
N ALA A 26 -1.44 9.23 11.41
CA ALA A 26 -2.90 9.30 11.40
C ALA A 26 -3.48 9.69 12.78
N THR A 27 -2.85 9.25 13.88
CA THR A 27 -3.27 9.64 15.24
C THR A 27 -3.04 11.11 15.55
N ILE A 28 -2.19 11.79 14.77
CA ILE A 28 -1.84 13.20 14.94
C ILE A 28 -2.69 14.09 14.03
N ALA A 29 -2.96 13.67 12.79
CA ALA A 29 -3.55 14.52 11.75
C ALA A 29 -4.81 13.96 11.07
N GLY A 30 -5.37 12.83 11.51
CA GLY A 30 -6.62 12.28 10.96
C GLY A 30 -6.50 11.67 9.57
N VAL A 31 -5.45 10.88 9.31
CA VAL A 31 -5.27 10.18 8.02
C VAL A 31 -6.20 8.96 7.95
N ALA A 32 -7.17 8.97 7.04
CA ALA A 32 -8.17 7.91 6.90
C ALA A 32 -7.74 6.75 5.99
N ALA A 33 -6.94 7.03 4.96
CA ALA A 33 -6.53 6.05 3.97
C ALA A 33 -5.14 6.34 3.39
N LEU A 34 -4.45 5.29 2.93
CA LEU A 34 -3.27 5.41 2.11
C LEU A 34 -3.65 5.22 0.63
N LEU A 35 -3.27 6.17 -0.21
CA LEU A 35 -3.50 6.15 -1.66
C LEU A 35 -2.18 5.92 -2.39
N VAL A 36 -2.17 5.00 -3.36
CA VAL A 36 -1.00 4.66 -4.18
C VAL A 36 -1.36 4.68 -5.65
N HIS A 37 -0.43 5.11 -6.49
CA HIS A 37 -0.52 4.95 -7.94
C HIS A 37 0.44 3.84 -8.37
N ALA A 38 -0.10 2.73 -8.85
CA ALA A 38 0.69 1.59 -9.30
C ALA A 38 1.36 1.91 -10.65
N LEU A 39 2.68 1.70 -10.72
CA LEU A 39 3.47 1.98 -11.92
C LEU A 39 3.38 0.87 -12.98
N SER A 40 2.78 -0.27 -12.65
CA SER A 40 2.64 -1.42 -13.56
C SER A 40 1.62 -2.43 -13.05
N GLU A 41 1.13 -3.30 -13.93
CA GLU A 41 0.16 -4.34 -13.56
C GLU A 41 0.67 -5.32 -12.47
N PRO A 42 1.96 -5.77 -12.47
CA PRO A 42 2.50 -6.53 -11.35
C PRO A 42 2.47 -5.77 -10.02
N ALA A 43 2.77 -4.45 -10.05
CA ALA A 43 2.72 -3.62 -8.85
C ALA A 43 1.28 -3.45 -8.35
N LYS A 44 0.31 -3.28 -9.27
CA LYS A 44 -1.11 -3.25 -8.95
C LYS A 44 -1.55 -4.53 -8.23
N ARG A 45 -1.24 -5.70 -8.79
CA ARG A 45 -1.54 -7.01 -8.16
C ARG A 45 -0.89 -7.17 -6.79
N PHE A 46 0.32 -6.65 -6.60
CA PHE A 46 0.98 -6.63 -5.30
C PHE A 46 0.21 -5.80 -4.26
N TYR A 47 -0.29 -4.62 -4.61
CA TYR A 47 -1.10 -3.82 -3.67
C TYR A 47 -2.47 -4.46 -3.39
N LEU A 48 -3.13 -5.00 -4.41
CA LEU A 48 -4.41 -5.72 -4.25
C LEU A 48 -4.28 -6.90 -3.28
N SER A 49 -3.19 -7.68 -3.35
CA SER A 49 -2.97 -8.80 -2.44
C SER A 49 -2.71 -8.38 -0.98
N HIS A 50 -2.42 -7.10 -0.74
CA HIS A 50 -2.25 -6.52 0.59
C HIS A 50 -3.48 -5.75 1.09
N GLY A 51 -4.65 -5.95 0.46
CA GLY A 51 -5.93 -5.40 0.91
C GLY A 51 -6.24 -3.99 0.41
N PHE A 52 -5.46 -3.47 -0.54
CA PHE A 52 -5.85 -2.27 -1.26
C PHE A 52 -6.99 -2.58 -2.24
N VAL A 53 -7.82 -1.58 -2.52
CA VAL A 53 -8.90 -1.64 -3.50
C VAL A 53 -8.67 -0.63 -4.60
N GLU A 54 -9.15 -0.92 -5.81
CA GLU A 54 -9.07 0.00 -6.94
C GLU A 54 -9.92 1.24 -6.70
N SER A 55 -9.43 2.40 -7.13
CA SER A 55 -10.22 3.62 -7.17
C SER A 55 -11.21 3.55 -8.33
N PRO A 56 -12.50 3.90 -8.13
CA PRO A 56 -13.47 3.98 -9.22
C PRO A 56 -13.07 4.98 -10.32
N ALA A 57 -12.26 5.98 -9.97
CA ALA A 57 -11.81 7.01 -10.91
C ALA A 57 -10.63 6.56 -11.78
N ASN A 58 -9.79 5.64 -11.29
CA ASN A 58 -8.64 5.12 -12.03
C ASN A 58 -8.21 3.75 -11.49
N PRO A 59 -8.29 2.67 -12.29
CA PRO A 59 -7.90 1.32 -11.86
C PRO A 59 -6.42 1.13 -11.48
N MET A 60 -5.54 2.05 -11.87
CA MET A 60 -4.12 2.04 -11.46
C MET A 60 -3.88 2.81 -10.15
N THR A 61 -4.88 3.52 -9.66
CA THR A 61 -4.84 4.15 -8.34
C THR A 61 -5.56 3.23 -7.37
N LEU A 62 -4.90 2.89 -6.26
CA LEU A 62 -5.46 2.03 -5.23
C LEU A 62 -5.47 2.72 -3.88
N CYS A 63 -6.39 2.34 -3.01
CA CYS A 63 -6.44 2.82 -1.63
C CYS A 63 -6.65 1.70 -0.62
N VAL A 64 -6.14 1.90 0.59
CA VAL A 64 -6.47 1.06 1.75
C VAL A 64 -6.86 1.97 2.91
N MET A 65 -7.94 1.63 3.61
CA MET A 65 -8.31 2.35 4.82
C MET A 65 -7.42 1.94 5.97
N LEU A 66 -6.83 2.91 6.67
CA LEU A 66 -5.96 2.64 7.82
C LEU A 66 -6.71 1.92 8.94
N ALA A 67 -8.01 2.20 9.10
CA ALA A 67 -8.89 1.52 10.06
C ALA A 67 -9.09 0.02 9.78
N THR A 68 -8.81 -0.45 8.57
CA THR A 68 -8.97 -1.86 8.18
C THR A 68 -7.69 -2.69 8.29
N ILE A 69 -6.57 -2.05 8.62
CA ILE A 69 -5.27 -2.70 8.79
C ILE A 69 -5.22 -3.33 10.18
N LYS A 70 -5.01 -4.65 10.23
CA LYS A 70 -4.84 -5.43 11.48
C LYS A 70 -3.38 -5.53 11.90
#